data_AF-A0A9E3CUZ5-F1
#
_entry.id   AF-A0A9E3CUZ5-F1
#
_cell.length_a   1.000
_cell.length_b   1.000
_cell.length_c   1.000
_cell.angle_alpha   90.00
_cell.angle_beta   90.00
_cell.angle_gamma   90.00
#
_symmetry.space_group_name_H-M   'P 1'
#
loop_
_entity.id
_entity.type
_entity.pdbx_description
1 polymer ?
#
loop_
_entity_poly.entity_id
_entity_poly.type
_entity_poly.pdbx_seq_one_letter_code
_entity_poly.pdbx_strand_id
1 'polypeptide(L)'
;MNLKAARFLIFACGLLLLSSARAAACECVGHSSPAEAFESATAVFVGTVVSARTEVEGEYVHGEQTAVLRAEEVFKGLEVGHEIKLLQPGGDCSPKYKAGQRRLFYANYDSVTKTWEVYGCGRGGGLEYAADDLLYLHALPRSAQRNRVSGALARYEEGFKLVGPLAGVKVRIKGEKKTYEATTDANGVYELYDLPAGTYIIEPELPPGLKVHFPMAFGPKSHEVWQKDGHATTSQVGLTEKTCAGSDFVVVSDNKGND
;
A
#
# COMPACT_ATOMS: atom_id res chain seq x y z
N MET A 1 1.40 -59.82 12.07
CA MET A 1 1.48 -58.35 11.88
C MET A 1 2.78 -57.88 12.50
N ASN A 2 3.76 -57.47 11.68
CA ASN A 2 5.16 -57.30 12.08
C ASN A 2 5.33 -56.06 13.00
N LEU A 3 5.75 -56.28 14.25
CA LEU A 3 5.96 -55.24 15.28
C LEU A 3 6.93 -54.12 14.83
N LYS A 4 7.79 -54.42 13.84
CA LYS A 4 8.74 -53.47 13.23
C LYS A 4 8.06 -52.46 12.29
N ALA A 5 7.00 -52.85 11.59
CA ALA A 5 6.27 -51.97 10.67
C ALA A 5 5.39 -50.95 11.43
N ALA A 6 4.81 -51.35 12.56
CA ALA A 6 4.04 -50.47 13.44
C ALA A 6 4.92 -49.38 14.09
N ARG A 7 6.17 -49.71 14.45
CA ARG A 7 7.13 -48.74 15.00
C ARG A 7 7.62 -47.71 13.97
N PHE A 8 7.74 -48.11 12.70
CA PHE A 8 8.16 -47.21 11.63
C PHE A 8 7.05 -46.20 11.26
N LEU A 9 5.79 -46.64 11.28
CA LEU A 9 4.64 -45.75 11.06
C LEU A 9 4.46 -44.70 12.18
N ILE A 10 4.72 -45.09 13.43
CA ILE A 10 4.62 -44.17 14.58
C ILE A 10 5.75 -43.12 14.55
N PHE A 11 6.96 -43.50 14.14
CA PHE A 11 8.08 -42.55 14.00
C PHE A 11 7.88 -41.58 12.81
N ALA A 12 7.31 -42.06 11.70
CA ALA A 12 6.98 -41.22 10.54
C ALA A 12 5.83 -40.23 10.83
N CYS A 13 4.79 -40.63 11.57
CA CYS A 13 3.74 -39.70 12.02
C CYS A 13 4.23 -38.70 13.08
N GLY A 14 5.17 -39.09 13.94
CA GLY A 14 5.78 -38.18 14.93
C GLY A 14 6.61 -37.07 14.29
N LEU A 15 7.31 -37.37 13.19
CA LEU A 15 8.12 -36.39 12.45
C LEU A 15 7.28 -35.41 11.61
N LEU A 16 6.06 -35.79 11.21
CA LEU A 16 5.14 -34.93 10.45
C LEU A 16 4.36 -33.94 11.33
N LEU A 17 4.34 -34.13 12.66
CA LEU A 17 3.66 -33.23 13.61
C LEU A 17 4.56 -32.14 14.21
N LEU A 18 5.86 -32.14 13.89
CA LEU A 18 6.85 -31.16 14.38
C LEU A 18 7.21 -30.09 13.34
N SER A 19 6.62 -30.12 12.14
CA SER A 19 6.94 -29.23 11.02
C SER A 19 5.90 -28.14 10.79
N SER A 20 5.06 -27.82 11.79
CA SER A 20 4.30 -26.58 11.81
C SER A 20 5.22 -25.40 12.13
N ALA A 21 6.20 -25.16 11.27
CA ALA A 21 6.80 -23.85 11.15
C ALA A 21 5.63 -22.88 10.97
N ARG A 22 5.41 -22.04 11.97
CA ARG A 22 4.49 -20.91 11.87
C ARG A 22 5.02 -20.06 10.72
N ALA A 23 4.51 -20.28 9.52
CA ALA A 23 4.56 -19.28 8.47
C ALA A 23 3.67 -18.15 8.98
N ALA A 24 4.28 -17.23 9.74
CA ALA A 24 3.67 -15.95 10.05
C ALA A 24 3.71 -15.16 8.75
N ALA A 25 2.76 -15.44 7.85
CA ALA A 25 2.46 -14.52 6.78
C ALA A 25 2.03 -13.21 7.45
N CYS A 26 2.68 -12.10 7.11
CA CYS A 26 2.21 -10.81 7.59
C CYS A 26 0.88 -10.53 6.91
N GLU A 27 -0.19 -10.59 7.68
CA GLU A 27 -1.51 -10.25 7.19
C GLU A 27 -1.73 -8.76 7.43
N CYS A 28 -1.62 -7.97 6.36
CA CYS A 28 -1.99 -6.56 6.41
C CYS A 28 -3.52 -6.47 6.57
N VAL A 29 -4.00 -5.95 7.70
CA VAL A 29 -5.44 -5.73 7.90
C VAL A 29 -5.83 -4.39 7.28
N GLY A 30 -6.31 -4.44 6.04
CA GLY A 30 -6.82 -3.28 5.29
C GLY A 30 -5.74 -2.29 4.86
N HIS A 31 -6.05 -1.49 3.83
CA HIS A 31 -5.17 -0.41 3.37
C HIS A 31 -5.69 0.93 3.91
N SER A 32 -4.82 1.65 4.62
CA SER A 32 -5.13 3.00 5.10
C SER A 32 -5.24 3.98 3.93
N SER A 33 -6.13 4.95 4.03
CA SER A 33 -6.18 6.13 3.15
C SER A 33 -5.06 7.13 3.48
N PRO A 34 -4.75 8.10 2.59
CA PRO A 34 -3.78 9.16 2.91
C PRO A 34 -4.10 9.93 4.19
N ALA A 35 -5.38 10.15 4.49
CA ALA A 35 -5.80 10.83 5.73
C ALA A 35 -5.60 9.97 6.97
N GLU A 36 -6.00 8.70 6.96
CA GLU A 36 -5.79 7.80 8.11
C GLU A 36 -4.30 7.59 8.39
N ALA A 37 -3.49 7.42 7.34
CA ALA A 37 -2.04 7.32 7.48
C ALA A 37 -1.42 8.62 8.01
N PHE A 38 -1.87 9.78 7.53
CA PHE A 38 -1.39 11.08 8.02
C PHE A 38 -1.80 11.32 9.48
N GLU A 39 -3.00 10.96 9.87
CA GLU A 39 -3.50 11.11 11.24
C GLU A 39 -2.69 10.25 12.21
N SER A 40 -2.48 8.98 11.87
CA SER A 40 -1.78 7.99 12.71
C SER A 40 -0.27 8.20 12.80
N ALA A 41 0.39 8.63 11.73
CA ALA A 41 1.84 8.80 11.72
C ALA A 41 2.33 9.89 12.68
N THR A 42 3.46 9.67 13.34
CA THR A 42 4.11 10.72 14.16
C THR A 42 4.76 11.79 13.27
N ALA A 43 5.39 11.37 12.18
CA ALA A 43 6.01 12.25 11.20
C ALA A 43 5.67 11.83 9.77
N VAL A 44 5.48 12.81 8.89
CA VAL A 44 5.23 12.60 7.47
C VAL A 44 6.09 13.54 6.65
N PHE A 45 6.94 13.00 5.79
CA PHE A 45 7.92 13.77 5.03
C PHE A 45 8.40 13.05 3.78
N VAL A 46 8.78 13.82 2.75
CA VAL A 46 9.70 13.33 1.71
C VAL A 46 11.12 13.50 2.23
N GLY A 47 11.93 12.46 2.10
CA GLY A 47 13.31 12.46 2.57
C GLY A 47 14.20 11.49 1.82
N THR A 48 15.49 11.57 2.13
CA THR A 48 16.52 10.69 1.56
C THR A 48 17.06 9.76 2.63
N VAL A 49 17.25 8.49 2.26
CA VAL A 49 17.99 7.50 3.06
C VAL A 49 19.47 7.86 3.00
N VAL A 50 20.01 8.43 4.07
CA VAL A 50 21.43 8.81 4.18
C VAL A 50 22.31 7.57 4.30
N SER A 51 21.89 6.61 5.12
CA SER A 51 22.57 5.33 5.27
C SER A 51 21.59 4.22 5.63
N ALA A 52 21.93 2.99 5.29
CA ALA A 52 21.19 1.79 5.69
C ALA A 52 22.20 0.68 6.00
N ARG A 53 22.03 0.01 7.14
CA ARG A 53 22.90 -1.06 7.63
C ARG A 53 22.05 -2.23 8.12
N THR A 54 22.39 -3.44 7.67
CA THR A 54 21.80 -4.67 8.19
C THR A 54 22.54 -5.07 9.46
N GLU A 55 21.85 -5.21 10.58
CA GLU A 55 22.45 -5.44 11.89
C GLU A 55 22.73 -6.94 12.15
N VAL A 56 21.99 -7.85 11.50
CA VAL A 56 22.20 -9.30 11.60
C VAL A 56 22.17 -9.93 10.20
N GLU A 57 23.31 -10.44 9.74
CA GLU A 57 23.38 -11.28 8.54
C GLU A 57 23.11 -12.74 8.91
N GLY A 58 22.06 -13.33 8.32
CA GLY A 58 21.77 -14.75 8.43
C GLY A 58 21.26 -15.28 7.09
N GLU A 59 21.73 -16.46 6.68
CA GLU A 59 21.47 -17.07 5.35
C GLU A 59 19.98 -17.27 5.04
N TYR A 60 19.11 -17.20 6.06
CA TYR A 60 17.66 -17.46 5.96
C TYR A 60 16.80 -16.37 6.63
N VAL A 61 17.38 -15.25 7.09
CA VAL A 61 16.65 -14.17 7.77
C VAL A 61 16.99 -12.85 7.09
N HIS A 62 16.01 -12.20 6.49
CA HIS A 62 16.15 -10.78 6.14
C HIS A 62 16.39 -10.00 7.42
N GLY A 63 17.63 -9.64 7.70
CA GLY A 63 18.06 -9.05 8.96
C GLY A 63 17.29 -7.78 9.34
N GLU A 64 17.33 -7.48 10.65
CA GLU A 64 16.98 -6.16 11.17
C GLU A 64 17.84 -5.10 10.47
N GLN A 65 17.25 -3.94 10.21
CA GLN A 65 17.92 -2.87 9.50
C GLN A 65 17.84 -1.57 10.27
N THR A 66 19.00 -0.96 10.51
CA THR A 66 19.09 0.44 10.90
C THR A 66 19.17 1.30 9.63
N ALA A 67 18.33 2.33 9.52
CA ALA A 67 18.44 3.33 8.47
C ALA A 67 18.44 4.75 9.05
N VAL A 68 19.26 5.64 8.48
CA VAL A 68 19.22 7.08 8.81
C VAL A 68 18.53 7.80 7.66
N LEU A 69 17.46 8.52 7.99
CA LEU A 69 16.68 9.30 7.03
C LEU A 69 16.90 10.78 7.31
N ARG A 70 17.08 11.59 6.27
CA ARG A 70 17.08 13.04 6.35
C ARG A 70 15.82 13.59 5.72
N ALA A 71 15.06 14.39 6.47
CA ALA A 71 13.86 15.05 5.99
C ALA A 71 14.20 16.21 5.02
N GLU A 72 13.48 16.30 3.90
CA GLU A 72 13.68 17.34 2.88
C GLU A 72 12.46 18.23 2.72
N GLU A 73 11.27 17.62 2.72
CA GLU A 73 9.98 18.29 2.70
C GLU A 73 9.11 17.66 3.79
N VAL A 74 8.62 18.47 4.72
CA VAL A 74 7.93 17.97 5.91
C VAL A 74 6.48 18.41 5.93
N PHE A 75 5.58 17.45 6.08
CA PHE A 75 4.14 17.66 6.21
C PHE A 75 3.65 17.50 7.66
N LYS A 76 4.39 16.75 8.50
CA LYS A 76 4.05 16.54 9.92
C LYS A 76 5.29 16.22 10.77
N GLY A 77 5.34 16.75 11.98
CA GLY A 77 6.14 16.25 13.12
C GLY A 77 7.63 16.60 13.16
N LEU A 78 8.30 16.79 12.02
CA LEU A 78 9.74 17.08 11.94
C LEU A 78 10.04 18.50 11.43
N GLU A 79 11.33 18.83 11.38
CA GLU A 79 11.85 20.01 10.69
C GLU A 79 12.64 19.57 9.45
N VAL A 80 12.72 20.43 8.45
CA VAL A 80 13.56 20.19 7.26
C VAL A 80 15.03 20.05 7.69
N GLY A 81 15.71 19.03 7.16
CA GLY A 81 17.08 18.69 7.50
C GLY A 81 17.23 17.80 8.74
N HIS A 82 16.16 17.57 9.52
CA HIS A 82 16.20 16.68 10.68
C HIS A 82 16.53 15.25 10.24
N GLU A 83 17.40 14.58 11.02
CA GLU A 83 17.74 13.18 10.80
C GLU A 83 17.06 12.28 11.84
N ILE A 84 16.36 11.25 11.37
CA ILE A 84 15.80 10.21 12.23
C ILE A 84 16.49 8.87 11.95
N LYS A 85 16.73 8.10 13.02
CA LYS A 85 17.26 6.74 12.93
C LYS A 85 16.10 5.75 13.04
N LEU A 86 15.78 5.09 11.93
CA LEU A 86 14.86 3.97 11.89
C LEU A 86 15.52 2.70 12.42
N LEU A 87 14.77 1.93 13.20
CA LEU A 87 15.06 0.54 13.53
C LEU A 87 13.95 -0.32 12.91
N GLN A 88 14.23 -0.91 11.75
CA GLN A 88 13.30 -1.81 11.08
C GLN A 88 13.51 -3.24 11.57
N PRO A 89 12.43 -3.95 11.94
CA PRO A 89 12.53 -5.36 12.23
C PRO A 89 12.98 -6.15 11.00
N GLY A 90 13.48 -7.37 11.25
CA GLY A 90 13.76 -8.34 10.20
C GLY A 90 12.48 -8.79 9.47
N GLY A 91 12.65 -9.70 8.52
CA GLY A 91 11.57 -10.34 7.76
C GLY A 91 11.20 -9.62 6.46
N ASP A 92 10.44 -10.34 5.64
CA ASP A 92 10.04 -9.95 4.26
C ASP A 92 9.06 -8.78 4.25
N CYS A 93 8.31 -8.63 5.33
CA CYS A 93 7.21 -7.68 5.43
C CYS A 93 7.68 -6.34 5.97
N SER A 94 8.96 -6.21 6.32
CA SER A 94 9.57 -4.98 6.79
C SER A 94 10.20 -4.24 5.62
N PRO A 95 9.88 -2.94 5.41
CA PRO A 95 10.50 -2.13 4.38
C PRO A 95 12.03 -2.20 4.47
N LYS A 96 12.66 -2.40 3.31
CA LYS A 96 14.12 -2.39 3.18
C LYS A 96 14.58 -1.14 2.47
N TYR A 97 15.68 -0.58 2.95
CA TYR A 97 16.24 0.68 2.49
C TYR A 97 17.63 0.51 1.91
N LYS A 98 17.96 1.37 0.96
CA LYS A 98 19.30 1.55 0.37
C LYS A 98 19.66 3.02 0.45
N ALA A 99 20.93 3.31 0.74
CA ALA A 99 21.42 4.68 0.76
C ALA A 99 21.17 5.38 -0.59
N GLY A 100 20.83 6.66 -0.55
CA GLY A 100 20.50 7.48 -1.72
C GLY A 100 19.04 7.36 -2.19
N GLN A 101 18.23 6.46 -1.63
CA GLN A 101 16.81 6.40 -1.97
C GLN A 101 16.07 7.62 -1.45
N ARG A 102 15.35 8.29 -2.36
CA ARG A 102 14.43 9.39 -2.02
C ARG A 102 12.99 8.86 -2.02
N ARG A 103 12.26 9.05 -0.93
CA ARG A 103 10.97 8.40 -0.67
C ARG A 103 10.03 9.28 0.15
N LEU A 104 8.73 8.98 0.10
CA LEU A 104 7.74 9.47 1.06
C LEU A 104 7.70 8.53 2.26
N PHE A 105 7.75 9.08 3.46
CA PHE A 105 7.74 8.35 4.72
C PHE A 105 6.54 8.75 5.57
N TYR A 106 5.81 7.74 6.05
CA TYR A 106 4.90 7.84 7.20
C TYR A 106 5.57 7.12 8.37
N ALA A 107 6.32 7.88 9.16
CA ALA A 107 7.15 7.34 10.24
C ALA A 107 6.44 7.45 11.59
N ASN A 108 6.58 6.40 12.40
CA ASN A 108 5.99 6.28 13.72
C ASN A 108 7.11 6.29 14.78
N TYR A 109 6.88 7.01 15.86
CA TYR A 109 7.79 7.04 17.00
C TYR A 109 7.15 6.33 18.18
N ASP A 110 7.76 5.24 18.63
CA ASP A 110 7.37 4.58 19.86
C ASP A 110 8.02 5.29 21.05
N SER A 111 7.20 5.94 21.87
CA SER A 111 7.65 6.67 23.07
C SER A 111 8.22 5.78 24.17
N VAL A 112 7.87 4.49 24.19
CA VAL A 112 8.32 3.51 25.19
C VAL A 112 9.73 3.02 24.85
N THR A 113 9.91 2.53 23.63
CA THR A 113 11.20 2.01 23.15
C THR A 113 12.12 3.13 22.66
N LYS A 114 11.59 4.34 22.43
CA LYS A 114 12.28 5.52 21.89
C LYS A 114 12.86 5.27 20.50
N THR A 115 12.17 4.49 19.68
CA THR A 115 12.59 4.13 18.32
C THR A 115 11.64 4.67 17.27
N TRP A 116 12.21 5.00 16.11
CA TRP A 116 11.43 5.27 14.91
C TRP A 116 11.29 4.01 14.07
N GLU A 117 10.11 3.81 13.49
CA GLU A 117 9.82 2.72 12.57
C GLU A 117 8.88 3.16 11.43
N VAL A 118 8.89 2.39 10.36
CA VAL A 118 7.94 2.46 9.26
C VAL A 118 7.32 1.09 9.08
N TYR A 119 5.99 1.04 9.17
CA TYR A 119 5.24 -0.20 9.00
C TYR A 119 5.23 -0.63 7.54
N GLY A 120 5.44 -1.93 7.29
CA GLY A 120 5.43 -2.45 5.91
C GLY A 120 4.10 -2.43 5.21
N CYS A 121 3.02 -2.61 5.97
CA CYS A 121 1.65 -2.42 5.48
C CYS A 121 1.23 -0.94 5.49
N GLY A 122 2.07 -0.04 6.00
CA GLY A 122 1.81 1.39 6.06
C GLY A 122 1.97 2.06 4.69
N ARG A 123 1.42 3.28 4.57
CA ARG A 123 1.66 4.14 3.41
C ARG A 123 3.10 4.67 3.39
N GLY A 124 3.51 5.17 2.22
CA GLY A 124 4.87 5.61 1.94
C GLY A 124 5.54 4.69 0.93
N GLY A 125 6.64 5.15 0.34
CA GLY A 125 7.14 4.49 -0.86
C GLY A 125 8.12 5.32 -1.68
N GLY A 126 8.54 4.74 -2.79
CA GLY A 126 9.16 5.53 -3.87
C GLY A 126 8.18 6.62 -4.33
N LEU A 127 8.73 7.78 -4.73
CA LEU A 127 7.90 8.93 -5.12
C LEU A 127 7.09 8.64 -6.39
N GLU A 128 7.56 7.72 -7.22
CA GLU A 128 6.87 7.21 -8.40
C GLU A 128 5.54 6.49 -8.08
N TYR A 129 5.32 6.09 -6.83
CA TYR A 129 4.08 5.47 -6.35
C TYR A 129 3.26 6.37 -5.41
N ALA A 130 3.78 7.56 -5.07
CA ALA A 130 3.24 8.40 -4.01
C ALA A 130 2.41 9.59 -4.54
N ALA A 131 2.03 9.59 -5.82
CA ALA A 131 1.36 10.74 -6.42
C ALA A 131 0.03 11.08 -5.73
N ASP A 132 -0.78 10.09 -5.37
CA ASP A 132 -2.04 10.32 -4.64
C ASP A 132 -1.78 10.90 -3.24
N ASP A 133 -0.83 10.33 -2.50
CA ASP A 133 -0.42 10.82 -1.18
C ASP A 133 0.09 12.27 -1.26
N LEU A 134 0.95 12.58 -2.23
CA LEU A 134 1.52 13.93 -2.37
C LEU A 134 0.45 14.96 -2.74
N LEU A 135 -0.53 14.62 -3.58
CA LEU A 135 -1.69 15.50 -3.83
C LEU A 135 -2.47 15.78 -2.54
N TYR A 136 -2.71 14.75 -1.73
CA TYR A 136 -3.34 14.94 -0.42
C TYR A 136 -2.49 15.81 0.52
N LEU A 137 -1.20 15.52 0.65
CA LEU A 137 -0.29 16.18 1.59
C LEU A 137 -0.03 17.64 1.24
N HIS A 138 0.16 17.96 -0.05
CA HIS A 138 0.41 19.33 -0.51
C HIS A 138 -0.84 20.21 -0.40
N ALA A 139 -2.03 19.62 -0.32
CA ALA A 139 -3.29 20.31 -0.14
C ALA A 139 -3.70 20.50 1.33
N LEU A 140 -2.84 20.13 2.30
CA LEU A 140 -3.12 20.34 3.72
C LEU A 140 -3.19 21.84 4.09
N PRO A 141 -4.02 22.21 5.09
CA PRO A 141 -4.92 21.36 5.87
C PRO A 141 -6.27 21.09 5.17
N ARG A 142 -6.52 21.67 3.99
CA ARG A 142 -7.82 21.62 3.31
C ARG A 142 -8.23 20.20 2.93
N SER A 143 -7.28 19.37 2.48
CA SER A 143 -7.52 17.97 2.12
C SER A 143 -8.02 17.12 3.30
N ALA A 144 -7.51 17.37 4.51
CA ALA A 144 -7.90 16.65 5.73
C ALA A 144 -9.29 17.07 6.29
N GLN A 145 -9.87 18.16 5.79
CA GLN A 145 -11.12 18.72 6.32
C GLN A 145 -12.33 18.41 5.45
N ARG A 146 -12.18 17.56 4.43
CA ARG A 146 -13.20 17.32 3.41
C ARG A 146 -13.28 15.85 3.09
N ASN A 147 -14.43 15.44 2.57
CA ASN A 147 -14.54 14.11 1.98
C ASN A 147 -13.75 14.07 0.68
N ARG A 148 -12.98 13.01 0.48
CA ARG A 148 -12.12 12.83 -0.69
C ARG A 148 -12.23 11.40 -1.19
N VAL A 149 -12.48 11.24 -2.49
CA VAL A 149 -12.33 9.96 -3.18
C VAL A 149 -11.19 10.09 -4.18
N SER A 150 -10.22 9.20 -4.10
CA SER A 150 -9.01 9.27 -4.93
C SER A 150 -8.42 7.90 -5.25
N GLY A 151 -7.39 7.91 -6.10
CA GLY A 151 -6.50 6.77 -6.30
C GLY A 151 -5.71 6.93 -7.58
N ALA A 152 -4.77 6.03 -7.81
CA ALA A 152 -3.90 6.03 -8.98
C ALA A 152 -4.19 4.85 -9.92
N LEU A 153 -4.16 5.11 -11.21
CA LEU A 153 -4.11 4.11 -12.26
C LEU A 153 -2.70 4.04 -12.81
N ALA A 154 -2.09 2.87 -12.76
CA ALA A 154 -0.77 2.65 -13.31
C ALA A 154 -0.71 1.33 -14.07
N ARG A 155 0.05 1.34 -15.18
CA ARG A 155 0.28 0.16 -15.98
C ARG A 155 1.50 -0.60 -15.46
N TYR A 156 1.34 -1.90 -15.35
CA TYR A 156 2.37 -2.85 -14.98
C TYR A 156 2.54 -3.91 -16.06
N GLU A 157 3.72 -4.49 -16.11
CA GLU A 157 4.07 -5.66 -16.92
C GLU A 157 4.35 -6.88 -16.03
N GLU A 158 4.76 -7.99 -16.66
CA GLU A 158 5.14 -9.22 -15.96
C GLU A 158 6.10 -8.94 -14.79
N GLY A 159 5.84 -9.60 -13.67
CA GLY A 159 6.62 -9.40 -12.43
C GLY A 159 6.33 -8.08 -11.71
N PHE A 160 5.19 -7.43 -11.95
CA PHE A 160 4.80 -6.16 -11.31
C PHE A 160 5.79 -5.01 -11.54
N LYS A 161 6.43 -5.01 -12.71
CA LYS A 161 7.26 -3.89 -13.12
C LYS A 161 6.38 -2.72 -13.53
N LEU A 162 6.51 -1.59 -12.84
CA LEU A 162 5.84 -0.35 -13.22
C LEU A 162 6.31 0.11 -14.60
N VAL A 163 5.37 0.25 -15.54
CA VAL A 163 5.59 0.88 -16.85
C VAL A 163 5.39 2.39 -16.74
N GLY A 164 4.35 2.81 -16.03
CA GLY A 164 4.08 4.22 -15.78
C GLY A 164 2.61 4.50 -15.42
N PRO A 165 2.31 5.75 -15.06
CA PRO A 165 0.95 6.20 -14.77
C PRO A 165 0.07 6.20 -16.04
N LEU A 166 -1.23 6.03 -15.84
CA LEU A 166 -2.22 6.10 -16.92
C LEU A 166 -3.02 7.41 -16.84
N ALA A 167 -2.58 8.41 -17.61
CA ALA A 167 -3.24 9.70 -17.70
C ALA A 167 -4.47 9.69 -18.63
N GLY A 168 -5.43 10.58 -18.38
CA GLY A 168 -6.59 10.79 -19.23
C GLY A 168 -7.66 9.68 -19.17
N VAL A 169 -7.57 8.76 -18.22
CA VAL A 169 -8.54 7.69 -18.02
C VAL A 169 -9.72 8.22 -17.21
N LYS A 170 -10.94 8.02 -17.72
CA LYS A 170 -12.15 8.37 -16.99
C LYS A 170 -12.41 7.33 -15.89
N VAL A 171 -12.77 7.80 -14.70
CA VAL A 171 -13.16 6.97 -13.57
C VAL A 171 -14.57 7.33 -13.13
N ARG A 172 -15.46 6.34 -13.10
CA ARG A 172 -16.82 6.48 -12.59
C ARG A 172 -16.88 6.15 -11.12
N ILE A 173 -17.50 7.03 -10.34
CA ILE A 173 -17.70 6.88 -8.90
C ILE A 173 -19.21 6.90 -8.64
N LYS A 174 -19.79 5.70 -8.56
CA LYS A 174 -21.25 5.47 -8.46
C LYS A 174 -21.68 5.47 -7.00
N GLY A 175 -22.41 6.50 -6.58
CA GLY A 175 -23.15 6.50 -5.32
C GLY A 175 -24.60 6.07 -5.51
N GLU A 176 -25.35 5.95 -4.42
CA GLU A 176 -26.75 5.49 -4.43
C GLU A 176 -27.67 6.34 -5.33
N LYS A 177 -27.49 7.67 -5.31
CA LYS A 177 -28.37 8.63 -6.01
C LYS A 177 -27.74 9.29 -7.23
N LYS A 178 -26.41 9.31 -7.30
CA LYS A 178 -25.66 10.08 -8.29
C LYS A 178 -24.36 9.35 -8.65
N THR A 179 -24.03 9.37 -9.93
CA THR A 179 -22.71 9.00 -10.43
C THR A 179 -21.88 10.26 -10.63
N TYR A 180 -20.64 10.21 -10.18
CA TYR A 180 -19.64 11.23 -10.39
C TYR A 180 -18.59 10.70 -11.36
N GLU A 181 -17.90 11.61 -12.04
CA GLU A 181 -16.81 11.27 -12.95
C GLU A 181 -15.56 12.07 -12.55
N ALA A 182 -14.41 11.40 -12.63
CA ALA A 182 -13.09 12.02 -12.55
C ALA A 182 -12.26 11.57 -13.75
N THR A 183 -11.19 12.29 -14.05
CA THR A 183 -10.23 11.88 -15.08
C THR A 183 -8.85 11.89 -14.47
N THR A 184 -8.05 10.86 -14.74
CA THR A 184 -6.70 10.77 -14.21
C THR A 184 -5.80 11.85 -14.78
N ASP A 185 -4.99 12.45 -13.92
CA ASP A 185 -4.02 13.47 -14.28
C ASP A 185 -2.75 12.87 -14.94
N ALA A 186 -1.73 13.69 -15.18
CA ALA A 186 -0.46 13.24 -15.77
C ALA A 186 0.28 12.20 -14.92
N ASN A 187 0.00 12.13 -13.62
CA ASN A 187 0.54 11.14 -12.69
C ASN A 187 -0.39 9.94 -12.50
N GLY A 188 -1.47 9.85 -13.30
CA GLY A 188 -2.42 8.75 -13.24
C GLY A 188 -3.41 8.84 -12.08
N VAL A 189 -3.47 9.97 -11.37
CA VAL A 189 -4.31 10.13 -10.18
C VAL A 189 -5.65 10.72 -10.56
N TYR A 190 -6.74 10.10 -10.10
CA TYR A 190 -8.07 10.71 -10.10
C TYR A 190 -8.41 11.20 -8.68
N GLU A 191 -9.12 12.31 -8.58
CA GLU A 191 -9.49 12.89 -7.29
C GLU A 191 -10.82 13.66 -7.39
N LEU A 192 -11.70 13.45 -6.42
CA LEU A 192 -12.87 14.28 -6.18
C LEU A 192 -12.97 14.65 -4.70
N TYR A 193 -13.47 15.86 -4.44
CA TYR A 193 -13.78 16.35 -3.10
C TYR A 193 -15.28 16.57 -2.89
N ASP A 194 -15.66 16.68 -1.63
CA ASP A 194 -17.01 17.03 -1.15
C ASP A 194 -18.10 16.05 -1.60
N LEU A 195 -17.73 14.78 -1.78
CA LEU A 195 -18.71 13.73 -1.98
C LEU A 195 -19.49 13.54 -0.66
N PRO A 196 -20.84 13.49 -0.71
CA PRO A 196 -21.66 13.22 0.46
C PRO A 196 -21.27 11.91 1.15
N ALA A 197 -21.54 11.81 2.45
CA ALA A 197 -21.41 10.54 3.16
C ALA A 197 -22.27 9.45 2.49
N GLY A 198 -21.73 8.25 2.40
CA GLY A 198 -22.38 7.15 1.67
C GLY A 198 -21.39 6.09 1.19
N THR A 199 -21.91 5.11 0.47
CA THR A 199 -21.12 4.05 -0.16
C THR A 199 -20.98 4.33 -1.65
N TYR A 200 -19.80 4.07 -2.19
CA TYR A 200 -19.45 4.33 -3.58
C TYR A 200 -18.78 3.13 -4.22
N ILE A 201 -19.12 2.86 -5.48
CA ILE A 201 -18.41 1.91 -6.35
C ILE A 201 -17.53 2.70 -7.32
N ILE A 202 -16.25 2.37 -7.37
CA ILE A 202 -15.24 3.00 -8.22
C ILE A 202 -14.90 2.06 -9.38
N GLU A 203 -15.02 2.55 -10.60
CA GLU A 203 -14.83 1.78 -11.83
C GLU A 203 -14.10 2.62 -12.89
N PRO A 204 -12.89 2.22 -13.32
CA PRO A 204 -12.17 2.90 -14.39
C PRO A 204 -12.67 2.47 -15.78
N GLU A 205 -12.77 3.43 -16.69
CA GLU A 205 -13.07 3.19 -18.11
C GLU A 205 -11.76 3.11 -18.90
N LEU A 206 -11.14 1.93 -18.87
CA LEU A 206 -9.84 1.71 -19.51
C LEU A 206 -9.92 1.80 -21.04
N PRO A 207 -8.89 2.36 -21.71
CA PRO A 207 -8.82 2.34 -23.16
C PRO A 207 -8.68 0.90 -23.71
N PRO A 208 -9.01 0.68 -24.99
CA PRO A 208 -8.85 -0.64 -25.62
C PRO A 208 -7.43 -1.21 -25.47
N GLY A 209 -7.34 -2.52 -25.24
CA GLY A 209 -6.06 -3.22 -25.07
C GLY A 209 -5.50 -3.19 -23.65
N LEU A 210 -6.21 -2.62 -22.68
CA LEU A 210 -5.87 -2.67 -21.26
C LEU A 210 -6.98 -3.31 -20.44
N LYS A 211 -6.61 -3.94 -19.32
CA LYS A 211 -7.55 -4.44 -18.31
C LYS A 211 -7.03 -4.18 -16.90
N VAL A 212 -7.95 -4.02 -15.96
CA VAL A 212 -7.62 -4.08 -14.53
C VAL A 212 -7.07 -5.49 -14.27
N HIS A 213 -5.96 -5.59 -13.55
CA HIS A 213 -5.45 -6.85 -13.01
C HIS A 213 -5.99 -7.09 -11.60
N PHE A 214 -5.94 -6.05 -10.77
CA PHE A 214 -6.72 -5.96 -9.53
C PHE A 214 -6.78 -4.50 -9.07
N PRO A 215 -7.84 -4.13 -8.35
CA PRO A 215 -7.85 -2.92 -7.55
C PRO A 215 -7.26 -3.14 -6.16
N MET A 216 -6.84 -2.05 -5.51
CA MET A 216 -6.45 -2.00 -4.11
C MET A 216 -7.30 -0.95 -3.41
N ALA A 217 -8.35 -1.38 -2.71
CA ALA A 217 -9.30 -0.47 -2.07
C ALA A 217 -8.77 -0.01 -0.70
N PHE A 218 -8.96 1.27 -0.36
CA PHE A 218 -8.52 1.84 0.92
C PHE A 218 -9.54 2.78 1.54
N GLY A 219 -9.46 2.94 2.86
CA GLY A 219 -10.37 3.75 3.67
C GLY A 219 -11.56 2.98 4.24
N PRO A 220 -12.55 3.66 4.84
CA PRO A 220 -13.63 2.99 5.55
C PRO A 220 -14.49 2.11 4.65
N LYS A 221 -14.85 0.91 5.14
CA LYS A 221 -15.68 -0.07 4.42
C LYS A 221 -15.17 -0.40 3.02
N SER A 222 -13.86 -0.29 2.80
CA SER A 222 -13.25 -0.56 1.50
C SER A 222 -13.08 -2.05 1.25
N HIS A 223 -13.44 -2.50 0.05
CA HIS A 223 -13.12 -3.85 -0.42
C HIS A 223 -13.19 -3.93 -1.95
N GLU A 224 -12.42 -4.85 -2.51
CA GLU A 224 -12.50 -5.23 -3.91
C GLU A 224 -13.83 -5.95 -4.19
N VAL A 225 -14.50 -5.58 -5.28
CA VAL A 225 -15.76 -6.20 -5.68
C VAL A 225 -15.46 -7.34 -6.64
N TRP A 226 -15.47 -8.56 -6.11
CA TRP A 226 -15.15 -9.78 -6.84
C TRP A 226 -16.29 -10.24 -7.73
N GLN A 227 -15.96 -10.51 -9.00
CA GLN A 227 -16.88 -11.12 -9.95
C GLN A 227 -16.84 -12.65 -9.86
N LYS A 228 -17.81 -13.32 -10.52
CA LYS A 228 -17.94 -14.79 -10.51
C LYS A 228 -16.74 -15.52 -11.13
N ASP A 229 -16.01 -14.85 -12.01
CA ASP A 229 -14.79 -15.36 -12.63
C ASP A 229 -13.56 -15.27 -11.71
N GLY A 230 -13.73 -14.79 -10.48
CA GLY A 230 -12.65 -14.61 -9.51
C GLY A 230 -11.79 -13.38 -9.78
N HIS A 231 -12.28 -12.41 -10.57
CA HIS A 231 -11.54 -11.20 -10.90
C HIS A 231 -12.27 -9.93 -10.46
N ALA A 232 -11.67 -9.16 -9.55
CA ALA A 232 -12.17 -7.83 -9.18
C ALA A 232 -11.74 -6.78 -10.21
N THR A 233 -12.69 -5.97 -10.67
CA THR A 233 -12.44 -4.85 -11.61
C THR A 233 -12.87 -3.50 -11.05
N THR A 234 -13.55 -3.53 -9.90
CA THR A 234 -14.10 -2.35 -9.21
C THR A 234 -13.87 -2.48 -7.72
N SER A 235 -13.96 -1.35 -7.02
CA SER A 235 -13.82 -1.27 -5.57
C SER A 235 -15.03 -0.61 -4.96
N GLN A 236 -15.43 -1.06 -3.79
CA GLN A 236 -16.36 -0.33 -2.94
C GLN A 236 -15.59 0.46 -1.88
N VAL A 237 -16.03 1.68 -1.58
CA VAL A 237 -15.54 2.49 -0.45
C VAL A 237 -16.70 3.18 0.27
N GLY A 238 -16.50 3.51 1.54
CA GLY A 238 -17.42 4.28 2.36
C GLY A 238 -16.85 5.65 2.73
N LEU A 239 -17.71 6.66 2.72
CA LEU A 239 -17.40 8.00 3.22
C LEU A 239 -18.27 8.32 4.43
N THR A 240 -17.63 8.85 5.48
CA THR A 240 -18.30 9.56 6.58
C THR A 240 -17.91 11.04 6.53
N GLU A 241 -17.92 11.80 7.63
CA GLU A 241 -17.47 13.19 7.62
C GLU A 241 -15.94 13.26 7.58
N LYS A 242 -15.37 14.13 6.76
CA LYS A 242 -13.91 14.36 6.61
C LYS A 242 -13.11 13.09 6.33
N THR A 243 -13.69 12.19 5.55
CA THR A 243 -13.10 10.90 5.22
C THR A 243 -12.37 10.93 3.88
N CYS A 244 -11.16 10.37 3.84
CA CYS A 244 -10.53 9.98 2.58
C CYS A 244 -10.75 8.48 2.36
N ALA A 245 -11.14 8.11 1.15
CA ALA A 245 -11.23 6.71 0.74
C ALA A 245 -10.93 6.61 -0.75
N GLY A 246 -10.71 5.42 -1.27
CA GLY A 246 -10.30 5.32 -2.65
C GLY A 246 -9.89 3.94 -3.13
N SER A 247 -9.37 3.89 -4.35
CA SER A 247 -8.80 2.67 -4.90
C SER A 247 -7.71 2.98 -5.90
N ASP A 248 -6.57 2.35 -5.71
CA ASP A 248 -5.58 2.25 -6.77
C ASP A 248 -5.96 1.09 -7.70
N PHE A 249 -5.56 1.16 -8.96
CA PHE A 249 -5.80 0.12 -9.95
C PHE A 249 -4.51 -0.28 -10.63
N VAL A 250 -4.13 -1.55 -10.44
CA VAL A 250 -3.06 -2.19 -11.19
C VAL A 250 -3.62 -2.60 -12.54
N VAL A 251 -3.10 -2.03 -13.61
CA VAL A 251 -3.57 -2.25 -14.98
C VAL A 251 -2.50 -3.00 -15.77
N VAL A 252 -2.91 -3.95 -16.60
CA VAL A 252 -2.02 -4.73 -17.48
C VAL A 252 -2.54 -4.71 -18.91
N SER A 253 -1.70 -5.11 -19.87
CA SER A 253 -2.14 -5.34 -21.25
C SER A 253 -3.23 -6.41 -21.30
N ASP A 254 -4.30 -6.17 -22.05
CA ASP A 254 -5.29 -7.20 -22.37
C ASP A 254 -4.88 -7.93 -23.64
N ASN A 255 -4.04 -8.95 -23.47
CA ASN A 255 -3.62 -9.83 -24.57
C ASN A 255 -4.74 -10.83 -24.92
N LYS A 256 -5.88 -10.33 -25.38
CA LYS A 256 -6.88 -11.19 -26.04
C LYS A 256 -6.48 -11.37 -27.50
N GLY A 257 -5.83 -12.50 -27.81
CA GLY A 257 -5.70 -13.03 -29.17
C GLY A 257 -4.27 -13.41 -29.59
N ASN A 258 -3.86 -14.62 -29.20
CA ASN A 258 -3.08 -15.50 -30.09
C ASN A 258 -3.31 -16.96 -29.63
N ASP A 259 -4.56 -17.43 -29.72
CA ASP A 259 -4.98 -18.84 -29.75
C ASP A 259 -6.32 -18.93 -30.49
#